data_AF-A0A2Z6RD69-F1
#
_entry.id   AF-A0A2Z6RD69-F1
#
_cell.length_a   1.000
_cell.length_b   1.000
_cell.length_c   1.000
_cell.angle_alpha   90.00
_cell.angle_beta   90.00
_cell.angle_gamma   90.00
#
_symmetry.space_group_name_H-M   'P 1'
#
loop_
_entity.id
_entity.type
_entity.pdbx_description
1 polymer ?
#
loop_
_entity_poly.entity_id
_entity_poly.type
_entity_poly.pdbx_seq_one_letter_code
_entity_poly.pdbx_strand_id
1 'polypeptide(L)'
;MSSQASLPASPALITEKVSTKTMSDLIKDFDTEELIEYLGRKNLKLKETHFKILRKKEIAGSDFLELTEEKLHNISFALGLVTRLTKFIEGLSQKLQNYSSLKTLDDLKEMLRRNKVNGEDITNIKQFTPVLEKISNDDKAFKHCMEDIILKLSNVKTMTDVNEITHCEFISHRSNGGKSVTNQLSIGYLIDN
;
A
#
# COMPACT_ATOMS: atom_id res chain seq x y z
N MET A 1 44.78 34.46 11.67
CA MET A 1 43.63 33.89 12.41
C MET A 1 42.96 32.91 11.46
N SER A 2 43.07 31.62 11.71
CA SER A 2 42.61 30.57 10.80
C SER A 2 41.25 30.07 11.28
N SER A 3 40.22 30.20 10.45
CA SER A 3 38.85 29.78 10.77
C SER A 3 38.69 28.27 10.51
N GLN A 4 38.50 27.49 11.57
CA GLN A 4 38.06 26.10 11.47
C GLN A 4 36.59 26.07 11.03
N ALA A 5 36.31 25.48 9.87
CA ALA A 5 34.96 25.14 9.46
C ALA A 5 34.56 23.81 10.13
N SER A 6 33.54 23.84 10.99
CA SER A 6 32.95 22.63 11.56
C SER A 6 32.20 21.85 10.49
N LEU A 7 32.50 20.55 10.39
CA LEU A 7 31.78 19.61 9.54
C LEU A 7 30.30 19.54 9.95
N PRO A 8 29.35 19.44 9.01
CA PRO A 8 27.96 19.19 9.34
C PRO A 8 27.83 17.80 9.97
N ALA A 9 27.15 17.73 11.12
CA ALA A 9 26.84 16.48 11.78
C ALA A 9 26.00 15.60 10.83
N SER A 10 26.50 14.40 10.55
CA SER A 10 25.77 13.41 9.74
C SER A 10 24.39 13.17 10.34
N PRO A 11 23.31 13.12 9.54
CA PRO A 11 22.01 12.73 10.04
C PRO A 11 22.13 11.31 10.60
N ALA A 12 21.80 11.16 11.88
CA ALA A 12 21.68 9.87 12.52
C ALA A 12 20.68 9.04 11.69
N LEU A 13 21.18 7.97 11.08
CA LEU A 13 20.37 6.95 10.43
C LEU A 13 19.32 6.50 11.44
N ILE A 14 18.09 6.96 11.23
CA ILE A 14 16.92 6.37 11.87
C ILE A 14 16.92 4.95 11.31
N THR A 15 17.31 3.99 12.13
CA THR A 15 17.22 2.57 11.79
C THR A 15 15.73 2.28 11.63
N GLU A 16 15.23 2.51 10.42
CA GLU A 16 13.97 1.94 9.95
C GLU A 16 14.07 0.46 10.29
N LYS A 17 13.26 0.03 11.26
CA LYS A 17 13.10 -1.36 11.60
C LYS A 17 12.45 -1.98 10.38
N VAL A 18 13.26 -2.34 9.39
CA VAL A 18 12.87 -2.95 8.14
C VAL A 18 11.89 -4.04 8.54
N SER A 19 10.62 -3.89 8.14
CA SER A 19 9.56 -4.81 8.52
C SER A 19 9.89 -6.16 7.91
N THR A 20 10.61 -7.00 8.64
CA THR A 20 10.98 -8.36 8.27
C THR A 20 9.80 -9.33 8.41
N LYS A 21 8.64 -8.83 8.83
CA LYS A 21 7.43 -9.62 9.03
C LYS A 21 6.93 -10.16 7.70
N THR A 22 6.92 -11.48 7.56
CA THR A 22 6.39 -12.21 6.40
C THR A 22 4.86 -12.31 6.48
N MET A 23 4.20 -12.67 5.38
CA MET A 23 2.77 -12.91 5.40
C MET A 23 2.41 -14.10 6.31
N SER A 24 3.29 -15.09 6.40
CA SER A 24 3.18 -16.20 7.34
C SER A 24 3.15 -15.73 8.80
N ASP A 25 3.98 -14.74 9.17
CA ASP A 25 4.01 -14.20 10.54
C ASP A 25 2.75 -13.42 10.91
N LEU A 26 1.95 -13.00 9.93
CA LEU A 26 0.64 -12.39 10.17
C LEU A 26 -0.43 -13.46 10.36
N ILE A 27 -0.41 -14.47 9.51
CA ILE A 27 -1.45 -15.52 9.49
C ILE A 27 -1.31 -16.45 10.69
N LYS A 28 -0.11 -16.67 11.21
CA LYS A 28 0.14 -17.64 12.29
C LYS A 28 -0.76 -17.44 13.52
N ASP A 29 -1.11 -16.20 13.83
CA ASP A 29 -1.88 -15.84 15.02
C ASP A 29 -3.39 -15.78 14.76
N PHE A 30 -3.85 -16.07 13.54
CA PHE A 30 -5.27 -16.02 13.19
C PHE A 30 -6.06 -17.18 13.79
N ASP A 31 -7.24 -16.86 14.31
CA ASP A 31 -8.26 -17.88 14.55
C ASP A 31 -8.90 -18.36 13.22
N THR A 32 -9.82 -19.33 13.30
CA THR A 32 -10.46 -19.90 12.12
C THR A 32 -11.29 -18.88 11.32
N GLU A 33 -11.97 -17.93 11.97
CA GLU A 33 -12.79 -16.95 11.25
C GLU A 33 -11.93 -15.85 10.62
N GLU A 34 -10.90 -15.38 11.33
CA GLU A 34 -9.91 -14.44 10.80
C GLU A 34 -9.19 -15.03 9.57
N LEU A 35 -8.83 -16.31 9.62
CA LEU A 35 -8.27 -17.03 8.48
C LEU A 35 -9.25 -17.08 7.30
N ILE A 36 -10.52 -17.41 7.55
CA ILE A 36 -11.54 -17.46 6.49
C ILE A 36 -11.75 -16.09 5.86
N GLU A 37 -11.82 -15.03 6.66
CA GLU A 37 -11.94 -13.67 6.17
C GLU A 37 -10.75 -13.31 5.27
N TYR A 38 -9.54 -13.60 5.74
CA TYR A 38 -8.32 -13.38 4.98
C TYR A 38 -8.32 -14.13 3.65
N LEU A 39 -8.65 -15.42 3.65
CA LEU A 39 -8.69 -16.27 2.46
C LEU A 39 -9.80 -15.85 1.49
N GLY A 40 -10.94 -15.35 2.01
CA GLY A 40 -12.06 -14.84 1.21
C GLY A 40 -11.69 -13.60 0.40
N ARG A 41 -10.77 -12.77 0.91
CA ARG A 41 -10.21 -11.62 0.18
C ARG A 41 -9.19 -12.02 -0.89
N LYS A 42 -8.73 -13.28 -0.91
CA LYS A 42 -7.76 -13.77 -1.91
C LYS A 42 -8.48 -14.34 -3.14
N ASN A 43 -7.81 -14.25 -4.28
CA ASN A 43 -8.30 -14.81 -5.55
C ASN A 43 -8.11 -16.34 -5.63
N LEU A 44 -8.53 -17.07 -4.60
CA LEU A 44 -8.41 -18.54 -4.47
C LEU A 44 -9.67 -19.29 -4.93
N LYS A 45 -10.69 -18.59 -5.45
CA LYS A 45 -11.96 -19.17 -5.91
C LYS A 45 -12.57 -20.14 -4.88
N LEU A 46 -12.45 -19.78 -3.60
CA LEU A 46 -13.07 -20.52 -2.51
C LEU A 46 -14.58 -20.23 -2.50
N LYS A 47 -15.36 -21.22 -2.10
CA LYS A 47 -16.81 -21.12 -1.94
C LYS A 47 -17.13 -21.39 -0.48
N GLU A 48 -18.33 -21.01 -0.07
CA GLU A 48 -18.79 -21.20 1.31
C GLU A 48 -18.67 -22.65 1.80
N THR A 49 -18.87 -23.64 0.91
CA THR A 49 -18.67 -25.06 1.25
C THR A 49 -17.24 -25.39 1.68
N HIS A 50 -16.23 -24.71 1.13
CA HIS A 50 -14.85 -24.89 1.55
C HIS A 50 -14.59 -24.25 2.91
N PHE A 51 -15.16 -23.07 3.18
CA PHE A 51 -15.04 -22.42 4.48
C PHE A 51 -15.73 -23.22 5.59
N LYS A 52 -16.88 -23.83 5.30
CA LYS A 52 -17.52 -24.78 6.22
C LYS A 52 -16.61 -25.95 6.61
N ILE A 53 -15.76 -26.43 5.71
CA ILE A 53 -14.79 -27.48 6.02
C ILE A 53 -13.72 -26.96 6.97
N LEU A 54 -13.19 -25.74 6.74
CA LEU A 54 -12.22 -25.11 7.64
C LEU A 54 -12.80 -24.92 9.05
N ARG A 55 -14.03 -24.43 9.17
CA ARG A 55 -14.75 -24.31 10.45
C ARG A 55 -14.95 -25.65 11.13
N LYS A 56 -15.45 -26.65 10.41
CA LYS A 56 -15.71 -27.99 10.94
C LYS A 56 -14.44 -28.68 11.44
N LYS A 57 -13.30 -28.34 10.86
CA LYS A 57 -11.98 -28.88 11.22
C LYS A 57 -11.21 -27.95 12.17
N GLU A 58 -11.80 -26.82 12.57
CA GLU A 58 -11.21 -25.82 13.46
C GLU A 58 -9.79 -25.41 13.03
N ILE A 59 -9.59 -25.26 11.72
CA ILE A 59 -8.26 -24.94 11.18
C ILE A 59 -7.95 -23.47 11.49
N ALA A 60 -7.01 -23.23 12.40
CA ALA A 60 -6.49 -21.92 12.68
C ALA A 60 -5.35 -21.55 11.72
N GLY A 61 -4.88 -20.31 11.79
CA GLY A 61 -3.84 -19.80 10.91
C GLY A 61 -2.52 -20.57 11.02
N SER A 62 -2.11 -20.98 12.22
CA SER A 62 -0.95 -21.85 12.42
C SER A 62 -1.10 -23.20 11.73
N ASP A 63 -2.27 -23.85 11.88
CA ASP A 63 -2.53 -25.17 11.28
C ASP A 63 -2.55 -25.08 9.76
N PHE A 64 -3.13 -24.00 9.23
CA PHE A 64 -3.19 -23.72 7.79
C PHE A 64 -1.80 -23.65 7.16
N LEU A 65 -0.85 -23.03 7.84
CA LEU A 65 0.53 -22.92 7.36
C LEU A 65 1.26 -24.29 7.33
N GLU A 66 0.80 -25.26 8.11
CA GLU A 66 1.32 -26.64 8.15
C GLU A 66 0.57 -27.63 7.24
N LEU A 67 -0.41 -27.14 6.47
CA LEU A 67 -1.14 -27.99 5.53
C LEU A 67 -0.26 -28.36 4.33
N THR A 68 -0.06 -29.66 4.17
CA THR A 68 0.58 -30.25 2.99
C THR A 68 -0.48 -30.68 1.98
N GLU A 69 -0.05 -30.96 0.76
CA GLU A 69 -0.91 -31.54 -0.29
C GLU A 69 -1.63 -32.82 0.19
N GLU A 70 -0.94 -33.68 0.93
CA GLU A 70 -1.50 -34.90 1.53
C GLU A 70 -2.60 -34.59 2.57
N LYS A 71 -2.32 -33.68 3.51
CA LYS A 71 -3.31 -33.27 4.53
C LYS A 71 -4.54 -32.65 3.87
N LEU A 72 -4.36 -31.80 2.85
CA LEU A 72 -5.44 -31.17 2.10
C LEU A 72 -6.30 -32.20 1.34
N HIS A 73 -5.70 -33.26 0.80
CA HIS A 73 -6.42 -34.36 0.18
C HIS A 73 -7.25 -35.14 1.21
N ASN A 74 -6.71 -35.38 2.40
CA ASN A 74 -7.41 -36.04 3.52
C ASN A 74 -8.58 -35.21 4.06
N ILE A 75 -8.53 -33.88 3.90
CA ILE A 75 -9.61 -32.94 4.26
C ILE A 75 -10.72 -32.92 3.17
N SER A 76 -10.62 -33.77 2.15
CA SER A 76 -11.60 -33.94 1.06
C SER A 76 -11.70 -32.74 0.10
N PHE A 77 -10.64 -31.95 -0.05
CA PHE A 77 -10.60 -30.93 -1.09
C PHE A 77 -10.35 -31.56 -2.46
N ALA A 78 -11.02 -31.03 -3.48
CA ALA A 78 -10.78 -31.43 -4.87
C ALA A 78 -9.34 -31.10 -5.28
N LEU A 79 -8.73 -31.96 -6.12
CA LEU A 79 -7.34 -31.84 -6.57
C LEU A 79 -6.96 -30.41 -7.01
N GLY A 80 -7.79 -29.78 -7.84
CA GLY A 80 -7.52 -28.42 -8.32
C GLY A 80 -7.53 -27.33 -7.23
N LEU A 81 -8.22 -27.56 -6.10
CA LEU A 81 -8.16 -26.68 -4.94
C LEU A 81 -6.93 -26.99 -4.07
N VAL A 82 -6.63 -28.28 -3.88
CA VAL A 82 -5.42 -28.74 -3.15
C VAL A 82 -4.18 -28.09 -3.75
N THR A 83 -3.94 -28.26 -5.06
CA THR A 83 -2.78 -27.67 -5.75
C THR A 83 -2.70 -26.15 -5.58
N ARG A 84 -3.86 -25.46 -5.57
CA ARG A 84 -3.92 -24.00 -5.44
C ARG A 84 -3.60 -23.54 -4.02
N LEU A 85 -4.10 -24.25 -3.00
CA LEU A 85 -3.81 -23.95 -1.61
C LEU A 85 -2.35 -24.24 -1.27
N THR A 86 -1.80 -25.38 -1.73
CA THR A 86 -0.38 -25.70 -1.52
C THR A 86 0.54 -24.62 -2.07
N LYS A 87 0.34 -24.21 -3.34
CA LYS A 87 1.11 -23.11 -3.95
C LYS A 87 0.92 -21.77 -3.23
N PHE A 88 -0.28 -21.53 -2.71
CA PHE A 88 -0.55 -20.31 -1.95
C PHE A 88 0.25 -20.30 -0.64
N ILE A 89 0.20 -21.40 0.13
CA ILE A 89 0.93 -21.56 1.40
C ILE A 89 2.43 -21.42 1.18
N GLU A 90 2.98 -22.08 0.16
CA GLU A 90 4.40 -21.96 -0.21
C GLU A 90 4.78 -20.49 -0.49
N GLY A 91 3.91 -19.74 -1.16
CA GLY A 91 4.07 -18.31 -1.41
C GLY A 91 4.02 -17.40 -0.17
N LEU A 92 3.44 -17.85 0.95
CA LEU A 92 3.37 -17.07 2.20
C LEU A 92 4.71 -16.96 2.92
N SER A 93 5.60 -17.93 2.67
CA SER A 93 6.96 -17.98 3.22
C SER A 93 7.91 -16.98 2.54
N GLN A 94 7.55 -16.50 1.34
CA GLN A 94 8.33 -15.47 0.66
C GLN A 94 8.21 -14.17 1.46
N LYS A 95 9.37 -13.58 1.82
CA LYS A 95 9.40 -12.22 2.34
C LYS A 95 8.60 -11.34 1.38
N LEU A 96 7.72 -10.51 1.92
CA LEU A 96 7.21 -9.35 1.21
C LEU A 96 8.45 -8.62 0.70
N GLN A 97 8.74 -8.77 -0.59
CA GLN A 97 9.82 -8.03 -1.23
C GLN A 97 9.41 -6.57 -1.05
N ASN A 98 10.08 -5.89 -0.13
CA ASN A 98 9.89 -4.47 0.05
C ASN A 98 10.11 -3.85 -1.32
N TYR A 99 9.18 -3.02 -1.79
CA TYR A 99 9.28 -2.37 -3.10
C TYR A 99 10.60 -1.61 -3.27
N SER A 100 11.24 -1.21 -2.16
CA SER A 100 12.59 -0.63 -2.11
C SER A 100 13.73 -1.60 -2.49
N SER A 101 13.45 -2.90 -2.60
CA SER A 101 14.40 -3.96 -2.96
C SER A 101 14.35 -4.31 -4.44
N LEU A 102 13.48 -3.68 -5.23
CA LEU A 102 13.47 -3.79 -6.69
C LEU A 102 14.76 -3.19 -7.23
N LYS A 103 15.72 -4.06 -7.55
CA LYS A 103 17.06 -3.65 -8.00
C LYS A 103 17.11 -3.53 -9.51
N THR A 104 16.21 -4.21 -10.22
CA THR A 104 16.26 -4.35 -11.67
C THR A 104 14.91 -4.13 -12.34
N LEU A 105 14.96 -3.79 -13.63
CA LEU A 105 13.76 -3.68 -14.47
C LEU A 105 12.99 -5.00 -14.57
N ASP A 106 13.69 -6.13 -14.49
CA ASP A 106 13.06 -7.46 -14.54
C ASP A 106 12.30 -7.78 -13.25
N ASP A 107 12.83 -7.38 -12.08
CA ASP A 107 12.10 -7.48 -10.81
C ASP A 107 10.78 -6.69 -10.86
N LEU A 108 10.81 -5.48 -11.42
CA LEU A 108 9.63 -4.64 -11.61
C LEU A 108 8.62 -5.29 -12.58
N LYS A 109 9.08 -5.82 -13.72
CA LYS A 109 8.22 -6.52 -14.68
C LYS A 109 7.56 -7.76 -14.07
N GLU A 110 8.31 -8.51 -13.28
CA GLU A 110 7.79 -9.69 -12.59
C GLU A 110 6.72 -9.30 -11.57
N MET A 111 6.96 -8.24 -10.80
CA MET A 111 5.98 -7.67 -9.87
C MET A 111 4.70 -7.18 -10.55
N LEU A 112 4.81 -6.47 -11.67
CA LEU A 112 3.64 -6.00 -12.43
C LEU A 112 2.82 -7.17 -12.97
N ARG A 113 3.49 -8.23 -13.47
CA ARG A 113 2.83 -9.48 -13.88
C ARG A 113 2.10 -10.17 -12.73
N ARG A 114 2.72 -10.28 -11.54
CA ARG A 114 2.07 -10.84 -10.33
C ARG A 114 0.79 -10.09 -9.97
N ASN A 115 0.78 -8.77 -10.17
CA ASN A 115 -0.38 -7.91 -9.94
C ASN A 115 -1.32 -7.79 -11.14
N LYS A 116 -1.10 -8.57 -12.22
CA LYS A 116 -1.89 -8.56 -13.45
C LYS A 116 -1.95 -7.17 -14.11
N VAL A 117 -0.86 -6.41 -13.99
CA VAL A 117 -0.63 -5.15 -14.69
C VAL A 117 0.30 -5.49 -15.86
N ASN A 118 -0.30 -5.75 -17.02
CA ASN A 118 0.38 -6.24 -18.22
C ASN A 118 0.83 -5.10 -19.16
N GLY A 119 0.77 -3.85 -18.73
CA GLY A 119 1.37 -2.69 -19.41
C GLY A 119 0.68 -2.25 -20.69
N GLU A 120 -0.21 -3.06 -21.26
CA GLU A 120 -0.96 -2.75 -22.48
C GLU A 120 -2.15 -1.83 -22.19
N ASP A 121 -2.76 -1.94 -21.00
CA ASP A 121 -3.82 -1.06 -20.54
C ASP A 121 -3.91 -1.04 -18.99
N ILE A 122 -4.22 0.11 -18.41
CA ILE A 122 -4.40 0.33 -16.97
C ILE A 122 -5.85 0.11 -16.51
N THR A 123 -6.76 -0.18 -17.44
CA THR A 123 -8.20 -0.41 -17.16
C THR A 123 -8.46 -1.56 -16.18
N ASN A 124 -7.55 -2.52 -16.04
CA ASN A 124 -7.64 -3.62 -15.07
C ASN A 124 -7.24 -3.21 -13.63
N ILE A 125 -6.58 -2.06 -13.46
CA ILE A 125 -6.30 -1.52 -12.13
C ILE A 125 -7.62 -0.96 -11.61
N LYS A 126 -8.17 -1.61 -10.59
CA LYS A 126 -9.37 -1.10 -9.92
C LYS A 126 -9.10 0.31 -9.43
N GLN A 127 -9.79 1.28 -10.01
CA GLN A 127 -9.73 2.64 -9.54
C GLN A 127 -10.21 2.66 -8.09
N PHE A 128 -9.36 3.12 -7.19
CA PHE A 128 -9.75 3.32 -5.81
C PHE A 128 -10.94 4.27 -5.80
N THR A 129 -12.05 3.83 -5.19
CA THR A 129 -13.18 4.72 -4.90
C THR A 129 -12.93 5.24 -3.50
N PRO A 130 -12.40 6.47 -3.33
CA PRO A 130 -12.23 7.03 -2.02
C PRO A 130 -13.57 7.09 -1.31
N VAL A 131 -13.59 6.63 -0.06
CA VAL A 131 -14.71 6.90 0.83
C VAL A 131 -14.68 8.39 1.11
N LEU A 132 -15.66 9.11 0.58
CA LEU A 132 -15.80 10.54 0.82
C LEU A 132 -16.47 10.72 2.18
N GLU A 133 -15.66 10.97 3.20
CA GLU A 133 -16.15 11.40 4.50
C GLU A 133 -16.36 12.92 4.48
N LYS A 134 -17.55 13.38 4.89
CA LYS A 134 -17.85 14.82 4.98
C LYS A 134 -17.12 15.39 6.19
N ILE A 135 -15.97 15.99 5.94
CA ILE A 135 -15.25 16.77 6.93
C ILE A 135 -15.81 18.19 6.90
N SER A 136 -16.12 18.75 8.07
CA SER A 136 -16.56 20.15 8.19
C SER A 136 -15.40 21.10 7.87
N ASN A 137 -15.68 22.22 7.20
CA ASN A 137 -14.69 23.28 7.00
C ASN A 137 -14.20 23.89 8.32
N ASP A 138 -14.90 23.65 9.44
CA ASP A 138 -14.49 24.09 10.78
C ASP A 138 -13.78 23.02 11.60
N ASP A 139 -13.51 21.85 11.00
CA ASP A 139 -12.74 20.81 11.65
C ASP A 139 -11.29 21.28 11.91
N LYS A 140 -10.92 21.34 13.19
CA LYS A 140 -9.63 21.86 13.63
C LYS A 140 -8.46 20.99 13.18
N ALA A 141 -8.65 19.67 13.13
CA ALA A 141 -7.60 18.75 12.70
C ALA A 141 -7.35 18.87 11.19
N PHE A 142 -8.42 19.03 10.41
CA PHE A 142 -8.34 19.29 8.98
C PHE A 142 -7.65 20.63 8.68
N LYS A 143 -8.01 21.72 9.37
CA LYS A 143 -7.33 23.02 9.22
C LYS A 143 -5.84 22.92 9.49
N HIS A 144 -5.44 22.31 10.61
CA HIS A 144 -4.03 22.12 10.95
C HIS A 144 -3.28 21.23 9.95
N CYS A 145 -3.91 20.16 9.46
CA CYS A 145 -3.34 19.32 8.40
C CYS A 145 -3.08 20.13 7.13
N MET A 146 -4.04 20.96 6.71
CA MET A 146 -3.89 21.82 5.54
C MET A 146 -2.78 22.86 5.74
N GLU A 147 -2.68 23.48 6.91
CA GLU A 147 -1.60 24.41 7.26
C GLU A 147 -0.21 23.74 7.21
N ASP A 148 -0.08 22.53 7.76
CA ASP A 148 1.17 21.75 7.75
C ASP A 148 1.58 21.37 6.31
N ILE A 149 0.63 20.97 5.47
CA ILE A 149 0.88 20.67 4.05
C ILE A 149 1.35 21.94 3.32
N ILE A 150 0.67 23.07 3.52
CA ILE A 150 1.04 24.35 2.90
C ILE A 150 2.44 24.78 3.33
N LEU A 151 2.77 24.65 4.62
CA LEU A 151 4.08 24.99 5.16
C LEU A 151 5.19 24.12 4.55
N LYS A 152 4.97 22.80 4.48
CA LYS A 152 5.91 21.86 3.86
C LYS A 152 6.13 22.18 2.38
N LEU A 153 5.06 22.44 1.62
CA LEU A 153 5.17 22.81 0.20
C LEU A 153 5.91 24.14 0.00
N SER A 154 5.73 25.10 0.91
CA SER A 154 6.43 26.39 0.85
C SER A 154 7.93 26.21 1.06
N ASN A 155 8.33 25.33 1.99
CA ASN A 155 9.74 25.02 2.25
C ASN A 155 10.41 24.29 1.08
N VAL A 156 9.66 23.43 0.39
CA VAL A 156 10.14 22.74 -0.84
C VAL A 156 10.30 23.75 -1.98
N LYS A 157 9.35 24.69 -2.16
CA LYS A 157 9.45 25.74 -3.19
C LYS A 157 10.66 26.67 -3.01
N THR A 158 11.17 26.80 -1.79
CA THR A 158 12.38 27.59 -1.48
C THR A 158 13.70 26.82 -1.67
N MET A 159 13.64 25.53 -2.00
CA MET A 159 14.82 24.73 -2.39
C MET A 159 15.08 24.95 -3.89
N THR A 160 16.03 25.82 -4.20
CA THR A 160 16.38 26.26 -5.56
C THR A 160 17.22 25.20 -6.28
N ASP A 161 16.64 24.04 -6.59
CA ASP A 161 17.14 23.15 -7.65
C ASP A 161 16.17 23.22 -8.84
N VAL A 162 16.71 23.50 -10.02
CA VAL A 162 15.98 23.64 -11.29
C VAL A 162 15.13 22.40 -11.62
N ASN A 163 15.50 21.21 -11.13
CA ASN A 163 14.74 19.96 -11.32
C ASN A 163 13.56 19.82 -10.32
N GLU A 164 13.59 20.52 -9.19
CA GLU A 164 12.54 20.52 -8.16
C GLU A 164 11.43 21.55 -8.48
N ILE A 165 11.76 22.61 -9.21
CA ILE A 165 10.83 23.66 -9.67
C ILE A 165 9.74 23.08 -10.60
N THR A 166 10.12 22.26 -11.58
CA THR A 166 9.18 21.59 -12.50
C THR A 166 8.31 20.55 -11.79
N HIS A 167 8.83 19.87 -10.76
CA HIS A 167 8.06 18.93 -9.96
C HIS A 167 7.03 19.65 -9.05
N CYS A 168 7.40 20.82 -8.50
CA CYS A 168 6.51 21.66 -7.68
C CYS A 168 5.38 22.33 -8.48
N GLU A 169 5.62 22.69 -9.74
CA GLU A 169 4.57 23.19 -10.64
C GLU A 169 3.49 22.14 -10.89
N PHE A 170 3.88 20.88 -11.10
CA PHE A 170 2.93 19.78 -11.32
C PHE A 170 2.02 19.54 -10.10
N ILE A 171 2.58 19.59 -8.88
CA ILE A 171 1.83 19.45 -7.63
C ILE A 171 0.90 20.66 -7.40
N SER A 172 1.37 21.87 -7.66
CA SER A 172 0.57 23.10 -7.51
C SER A 172 -0.61 23.14 -8.48
N HIS A 173 -0.41 22.73 -9.73
CA HIS A 173 -1.47 22.70 -10.74
C HIS A 173 -2.58 21.68 -10.40
N ARG A 174 -2.20 20.53 -9.82
CA ARG A 174 -3.16 19.51 -9.36
C ARG A 174 -3.94 19.95 -8.11
N SER A 175 -3.30 20.67 -7.20
CA SER A 175 -3.94 21.28 -6.04
C SER A 175 -4.94 22.38 -6.44
N ASN A 176 -4.60 23.20 -7.43
CA ASN A 176 -5.51 24.22 -7.98
C ASN A 176 -6.62 23.61 -8.87
N GLY A 177 -6.36 22.51 -9.58
CA GLY A 177 -7.40 21.74 -10.29
C GLY A 177 -8.46 21.17 -9.35
N GLY A 178 -8.08 20.81 -8.13
CA GLY A 178 -8.99 20.44 -7.05
C GLY A 178 -9.87 21.59 -6.54
N LYS A 179 -9.42 22.85 -6.68
CA LYS A 179 -10.23 24.05 -6.34
C LYS A 179 -11.33 24.32 -7.37
N SER A 180 -11.24 23.77 -8.59
CA SER A 180 -12.25 23.95 -9.64
C SER A 180 -13.61 23.32 -9.28
N VAL A 181 -13.63 22.33 -8.38
CA VAL A 181 -14.88 21.67 -7.95
C VAL A 181 -15.59 22.42 -6.81
N THR A 182 -14.95 23.39 -6.15
CA THR A 182 -15.55 24.00 -4.95
C THR A 182 -15.73 25.51 -4.95
N ASN A 183 -15.34 26.30 -5.94
CA ASN A 183 -15.73 27.72 -5.99
C ASN A 183 -15.74 28.29 -7.42
N GLN A 184 -16.86 28.12 -8.13
CA GLN A 184 -17.42 29.27 -8.84
C GLN A 184 -17.83 30.29 -7.78
N LEU A 185 -17.40 31.55 -7.93
CA LEU A 185 -17.59 32.73 -7.07
C LEU A 185 -16.35 33.15 -6.25
N SER A 186 -15.85 34.32 -6.66
CA SER A 186 -15.17 35.33 -5.84
C SER A 186 -13.65 35.21 -5.64
N ILE A 187 -12.87 35.37 -6.71
CA ILE A 187 -11.63 36.20 -6.64
C ILE A 187 -11.53 37.01 -7.94
N GLY A 188 -12.30 38.09 -8.00
CA GLY A 188 -12.27 39.10 -9.05
C GLY A 188 -11.73 40.45 -8.56
N TYR A 189 -11.03 40.51 -7.42
CA TYR A 189 -10.47 41.76 -6.93
C TYR A 189 -9.06 41.54 -6.37
N LEU A 190 -8.16 42.45 -6.75
CA LEU A 190 -6.75 42.62 -6.36
C LEU A 190 -5.69 42.10 -7.36
N ILE A 191 -5.91 42.41 -8.64
CA ILE A 191 -4.82 42.96 -9.47
C ILE A 191 -5.32 44.35 -9.87
N ASP A 192 -4.72 45.40 -9.31
CA ASP A 192 -4.46 46.73 -9.90
C ASP A 192 -4.16 47.77 -8.81
N ASN A 193 -2.89 47.78 -8.38
CA ASN A 193 -1.97 48.93 -8.21
C ASN A 193 -0.84 48.59 -7.25
#